data_AF-A0A5B7HK51-F1
#
_entry.id   AF-A0A5B7HK51-F1
#
_cell.length_a   1.000
_cell.length_b   1.000
_cell.length_c   1.000
_cell.angle_alpha   90.00
_cell.angle_beta   90.00
_cell.angle_gamma   90.00
#
_symmetry.space_group_name_H-M   'P 1'
#
loop_
_entity.id
_entity.type
_entity.pdbx_description
1 polymer ?
#
loop_
_entity_poly.entity_id
_entity_poly.type
_entity_poly.pdbx_seq_one_letter_code
_entity_poly.pdbx_strand_id
1 'polypeptide(L)'
;MPNGHITHVFLDECGHSMEPEALVPLSGLVGRDTQVVLAGDPHQLGPVIRNPQCFSSYSLFKNCGLDKSYLERVMESAPYQPQPGQGFNAQVVTKLLNNYRSHAAILKEPNDIFYNSELKVMAVVVVGLG
;
A
#
# COMPACT_ATOMS: atom_id res chain seq x y z
N MET A 1 -12.14 2.87 26.26
CA MET A 1 -12.63 1.51 25.96
C MET A 1 -11.81 0.52 26.76
N PRO A 2 -12.36 -0.63 27.19
CA PRO A 2 -11.57 -1.69 27.82
C PRO A 2 -10.46 -2.17 26.88
N ASN A 3 -9.36 -2.63 27.46
CA ASN A 3 -8.28 -3.24 26.67
C ASN A 3 -8.82 -4.48 25.93
N GLY A 4 -8.47 -4.63 24.65
CA GLY A 4 -8.98 -5.72 23.81
C GLY A 4 -10.38 -5.51 23.19
N HIS A 5 -11.01 -4.34 23.39
CA HIS A 5 -12.30 -4.03 22.74
C HIS A 5 -12.17 -3.83 21.22
N ILE A 6 -11.02 -3.30 20.76
CA ILE A 6 -10.71 -3.17 19.34
C ILE A 6 -9.89 -4.37 18.90
N THR A 7 -10.52 -5.26 18.13
CA THR A 7 -9.89 -6.47 17.63
C THR A 7 -9.27 -6.29 16.25
N HIS A 8 -9.74 -5.31 15.47
CA HIS A 8 -9.25 -5.04 14.12
C HIS A 8 -9.18 -3.54 13.85
N VAL A 9 -8.12 -3.10 13.18
CA VAL A 9 -7.95 -1.74 12.66
C VAL A 9 -7.62 -1.82 11.18
N PHE A 10 -8.35 -1.08 10.36
CA PHE A 10 -8.15 -1.00 8.91
C PHE A 10 -7.66 0.39 8.55
N LEU A 11 -6.52 0.49 7.87
CA LEU A 11 -6.00 1.72 7.30
C LEU A 11 -6.06 1.61 5.78
N ASP A 12 -7.00 2.33 5.18
CA ASP A 12 -7.14 2.40 3.73
C ASP A 12 -6.29 3.54 3.15
N GLU A 13 -5.90 3.41 1.89
CA GLU A 13 -4.99 4.34 1.18
C GLU A 13 -3.71 4.65 1.99
N CYS A 14 -3.19 3.66 2.72
CA CYS A 14 -2.08 3.85 3.64
C CYS A 14 -0.78 4.29 2.93
N GLY A 15 -0.63 3.97 1.63
CA GLY A 15 0.46 4.45 0.77
C GLY A 15 0.52 5.98 0.61
N HIS A 16 -0.61 6.68 0.77
CA HIS A 16 -0.69 8.14 0.62
C HIS A 16 -0.35 8.89 1.92
N SER A 17 -0.31 8.19 3.06
CA SER A 17 -0.13 8.79 4.39
C SER A 17 1.33 8.81 4.80
N MET A 18 1.77 9.91 5.42
CA MET A 18 3.06 9.90 6.09
C MET A 18 3.00 8.86 7.21
N GLU A 19 4.09 8.13 7.45
CA GLU A 19 4.13 7.16 8.55
C GLU A 19 3.60 7.70 9.90
N PRO A 20 4.00 8.90 10.38
CA PRO A 20 3.45 9.44 11.62
C PRO A 20 1.93 9.60 11.59
N GLU A 21 1.32 9.93 10.44
CA GLU A 21 -0.13 10.05 10.30
C GLU A 21 -0.82 8.69 10.42
N ALA A 22 -0.27 7.66 9.76
CA ALA A 22 -0.76 6.29 9.85
C ALA A 22 -0.69 5.72 11.28
N LEU A 23 0.31 6.14 12.06
CA LEU A 23 0.51 5.67 13.43
C LEU A 23 -0.43 6.30 14.46
N VAL A 24 -1.02 7.47 14.20
CA VAL A 24 -1.95 8.15 15.13
C VAL A 24 -3.07 7.20 15.60
N PRO A 25 -3.88 6.58 14.73
CA PRO A 25 -4.93 5.66 15.15
C PRO A 25 -4.37 4.40 15.82
N LEU A 26 -3.17 3.94 15.45
CA LEU A 26 -2.59 2.72 16.01
C LEU A 26 -2.13 2.90 17.45
N SER A 27 -1.58 4.08 17.79
CA SER A 27 -0.98 4.37 19.10
C SER A 27 -1.93 4.22 20.30
N GLY A 28 -3.24 4.32 20.09
CA GLY A 28 -4.26 4.24 21.15
C GLY A 28 -5.28 3.11 21.00
N LEU A 29 -5.30 2.42 19.85
CA LEU A 29 -6.30 1.40 19.53
C LEU A 29 -5.73 -0.03 19.48
N VAL A 30 -4.43 -0.17 19.26
CA VAL A 30 -3.79 -1.48 19.09
C VAL A 30 -3.35 -2.05 20.44
N GLY A 31 -3.84 -3.25 20.75
CA GLY A 31 -3.37 -4.09 21.85
C GLY A 31 -2.70 -5.37 21.34
N ARG A 32 -2.35 -6.26 22.26
CA ARG A 32 -1.67 -7.55 21.96
C ARG A 32 -2.42 -8.42 20.95
N ASP A 33 -3.75 -8.42 21.03
CA ASP A 33 -4.61 -9.30 20.24
C ASP A 33 -5.35 -8.54 19.11
N THR A 34 -4.92 -7.30 18.82
CA THR A 34 -5.50 -6.48 17.76
C THR A 34 -4.81 -6.78 16.42
N GLN A 35 -5.58 -7.05 15.38
CA GLN A 35 -5.09 -7.18 14.01
C GLN A 35 -5.11 -5.83 13.31
N VAL A 36 -4.02 -5.51 12.61
CA VAL A 36 -3.92 -4.29 11.79
C VAL A 36 -3.86 -4.71 10.33
N VAL A 37 -4.74 -4.15 9.52
CA VAL A 37 -4.81 -4.38 8.07
C VAL A 37 -4.49 -3.07 7.38
N LEU A 38 -3.46 -3.08 6.55
CA LEU A 38 -3.07 -1.95 5.71
C LEU A 38 -3.52 -2.24 4.28
N ALA A 39 -4.30 -1.33 3.71
CA ALA A 39 -4.72 -1.36 2.32
C ALA A 39 -4.16 -0.14 1.59
N GLY A 40 -3.85 -0.34 0.32
CA GLY A 40 -3.25 0.68 -0.54
C GLY A 40 -2.30 0.05 -1.54
N ASP A 41 -1.62 0.91 -2.29
CA ASP A 41 -0.73 0.50 -3.37
C ASP A 41 0.61 1.25 -3.30
N PRO A 42 1.71 0.57 -2.95
CA PRO A 42 3.04 1.17 -2.89
C PRO A 42 3.54 1.76 -4.23
N HIS A 43 2.93 1.40 -5.37
CA HIS A 43 3.32 1.93 -6.68
C HIS A 43 2.52 3.17 -7.10
N GLN A 44 1.59 3.65 -6.26
CA GLN A 44 0.82 4.87 -6.50
C GLN A 44 1.46 6.09 -5.83
N LEU A 45 0.68 7.12 -5.56
CA LEU A 45 1.20 8.37 -5.00
C LEU A 45 1.68 8.14 -3.56
N GLY A 46 2.88 8.62 -3.24
CA GLY A 46 3.37 8.63 -1.87
C GLY A 46 2.82 9.82 -1.05
N PRO A 47 3.32 10.00 0.18
CA PRO A 47 2.92 11.11 1.04
C PRO A 47 3.25 12.49 0.47
N VAL A 48 2.35 13.45 0.66
CA VAL A 48 2.54 14.84 0.19
C VAL A 48 3.31 15.65 1.23
N ILE A 49 4.59 15.89 0.97
CA ILE A 49 5.44 16.72 1.84
C ILE A 49 5.63 18.12 1.24
N ARG A 50 5.27 19.14 2.01
CA ARG A 50 5.39 20.54 1.57
C ARG A 50 6.81 21.09 1.65
N ASN A 51 7.62 20.58 2.58
CA ASN A 51 8.99 21.06 2.74
C ASN A 51 9.94 20.24 1.84
N PRO A 52 10.47 20.81 0.74
CA PRO A 52 11.34 20.09 -0.16
C PRO A 52 12.68 19.69 0.49
N GLN A 53 13.06 20.31 1.61
CA GLN A 53 14.25 19.90 2.36
C GLN A 53 14.11 18.47 2.91
N CYS A 54 12.91 17.92 3.06
CA CYS A 54 12.74 16.52 3.49
C CYS A 54 13.35 15.51 2.50
N PHE A 55 13.42 15.87 1.21
CA PHE A 55 14.00 15.03 0.16
C PHE A 55 15.48 15.32 -0.12
N SER A 56 16.05 16.38 0.49
CA SER A 56 17.41 16.80 0.19
C SER A 56 18.45 15.90 0.86
N SER A 57 19.43 15.45 0.07
CA SER A 57 20.54 14.61 0.50
C SER A 57 21.49 15.26 1.52
N TYR A 58 21.34 16.57 1.77
CA TYR A 58 22.11 17.35 2.76
C TYR A 58 21.25 17.85 3.93
N SER A 59 19.97 17.50 3.96
CA SER A 59 19.05 17.89 5.02
C SER A 59 19.26 17.08 6.29
N LEU A 60 19.03 17.71 7.43
CA LEU A 60 18.90 17.01 8.72
C LEU A 60 17.73 16.03 8.73
N PHE A 61 16.76 16.19 7.81
CA PHE A 61 15.61 15.33 7.64
C PHE A 61 15.85 14.16 6.67
N LYS A 62 17.05 14.03 6.11
CA LYS A 62 17.41 12.91 5.24
C LYS A 62 17.26 11.61 6.00
N ASN A 63 16.56 10.64 5.40
CA ASN A 63 16.23 9.35 6.02
C ASN A 63 15.31 9.46 7.25
N CYS A 64 14.67 10.61 7.50
CA CYS A 64 13.62 10.70 8.52
C CYS A 64 12.31 10.05 8.05
N GLY A 65 12.24 9.56 6.80
CA GLY A 65 11.20 8.65 6.33
C GLY A 65 9.82 9.30 6.18
N LEU A 66 9.73 10.63 6.09
CA LEU A 66 8.45 11.32 5.87
C LEU A 66 7.91 11.09 4.46
N ASP A 67 8.80 10.80 3.51
CA ASP A 67 8.54 10.51 2.11
C ASP A 67 8.24 9.05 1.83
N LYS A 68 8.30 8.21 2.88
CA LYS A 68 7.96 6.81 2.83
C LYS A 68 6.74 6.57 3.71
N SER A 69 5.70 6.02 3.13
CA SER A 69 4.51 5.64 3.88
C SER A 69 4.77 4.47 4.82
N TYR A 70 3.90 4.31 5.81
CA TYR A 70 3.94 3.14 6.69
C TYR A 70 3.78 1.83 5.90
N LEU A 71 2.91 1.82 4.88
CA LEU A 71 2.71 0.67 4.00
C LEU A 71 4.00 0.29 3.27
N GLU A 72 4.68 1.25 2.63
CA GLU A 72 5.95 1.00 1.94
C GLU A 72 7.01 0.43 2.88
N ARG A 73 7.19 1.03 4.07
CA ARG A 73 8.16 0.53 5.06
C ARG A 73 7.84 -0.88 5.55
N VAL A 74 6.56 -1.19 5.77
CA VAL A 74 6.13 -2.55 6.15
C VAL A 74 6.42 -3.52 5.02
N MET A 75 6.10 -3.16 3.78
CA MET A 75 6.36 -4.00 2.61
C MET A 75 7.86 -4.30 2.43
N GLU A 76 8.77 -3.36 2.74
CA GLU A 76 10.23 -3.56 2.73
C GLU A 76 10.74 -4.54 3.80
N SER A 77 9.93 -4.85 4.82
CA SER A 77 10.34 -5.74 5.92
C SER A 77 10.26 -7.21 5.53
N ALA A 78 11.21 -8.02 6.02
CA ALA A 78 11.40 -9.42 5.64
C ALA A 78 10.13 -10.29 5.52
N PRO A 79 9.13 -10.28 6.45
CA PRO A 79 7.96 -11.14 6.33
C PRO A 79 7.01 -10.74 5.19
N TYR A 80 7.08 -9.50 4.69
CA TYR A 80 6.20 -8.97 3.65
C TYR A 80 6.87 -8.95 2.27
N GLN A 81 8.14 -9.35 2.18
CA GLN A 81 8.86 -9.46 0.91
C GLN A 81 8.55 -10.79 0.21
N PRO A 82 8.56 -10.83 -1.14
CA PRO A 82 8.35 -12.06 -1.88
C PRO A 82 9.57 -12.99 -1.74
N GLN A 83 9.31 -14.28 -1.57
CA GLN A 83 10.35 -15.30 -1.55
C GLN A 83 10.68 -15.78 -2.98
N PRO A 84 11.96 -16.04 -3.29
CA PRO A 84 12.36 -16.55 -4.61
C PRO A 84 11.59 -17.81 -5.00
N GLY A 85 10.91 -17.75 -6.14
CA GLY A 85 10.12 -18.87 -6.68
C GLY A 85 8.78 -19.15 -5.99
N GLN A 86 8.44 -18.45 -4.90
CA GLN A 86 7.18 -18.64 -4.17
C GLN A 86 6.30 -17.38 -4.13
N GLY A 87 6.87 -16.19 -4.39
CA GLY A 87 6.14 -14.93 -4.32
C GLY A 87 5.85 -14.51 -2.87
N PHE A 88 4.82 -13.70 -2.67
CA PHE A 88 4.45 -13.19 -1.34
C PHE A 88 3.83 -14.28 -0.45
N ASN A 89 4.08 -14.19 0.86
CA ASN A 89 3.39 -15.02 1.83
C ASN A 89 1.91 -14.59 1.95
N ALA A 90 1.01 -15.45 1.45
CA ALA A 90 -0.43 -15.21 1.44
C ALA A 90 -1.09 -15.07 2.84
N GLN A 91 -0.38 -15.43 3.91
CA GLN A 91 -0.85 -15.22 5.28
C GLN A 91 -0.77 -13.75 5.73
N VAL A 92 0.07 -12.94 5.06
CA VAL A 92 0.37 -11.56 5.49
C VAL A 92 0.24 -10.53 4.37
N VAL A 93 0.29 -10.95 3.10
CA VAL A 93 0.11 -10.07 1.94
C VAL A 93 -0.90 -10.71 0.99
N THR A 94 -1.91 -9.92 0.61
CA THR A 94 -2.88 -10.31 -0.42
C THR A 94 -2.83 -9.30 -1.56
N LYS A 95 -2.56 -9.77 -2.79
CA LYS A 95 -2.60 -8.94 -4.00
C LYS A 95 -3.96 -9.07 -4.69
N LEU A 96 -4.58 -7.94 -4.99
CA LEU A 96 -5.82 -7.88 -5.77
C LEU A 96 -5.47 -7.77 -7.26
N LEU A 97 -5.53 -8.88 -7.99
CA LEU A 97 -5.05 -8.94 -9.38
C LEU A 97 -6.13 -8.61 -10.41
N ASN A 98 -7.41 -8.74 -10.05
CA ASN A 98 -8.51 -8.53 -11.00
C ASN A 98 -8.83 -7.04 -11.11
N ASN A 99 -8.50 -6.44 -12.26
CA ASN A 99 -8.83 -5.06 -12.58
C ASN A 99 -10.18 -4.99 -13.30
N TYR A 100 -11.19 -4.43 -12.63
CA TYR A 100 -12.54 -4.29 -13.16
C TYR A 100 -12.81 -2.91 -13.80
N ARG A 101 -11.81 -2.01 -13.80
CA ARG A 101 -11.97 -0.62 -14.25
C ARG A 101 -11.50 -0.41 -15.68
N SER A 102 -10.31 -0.89 -15.99
CA SER A 102 -9.58 -0.50 -17.20
C SER A 102 -9.77 -1.50 -18.33
N HIS A 103 -9.98 -0.99 -19.54
CA HIS A 103 -9.88 -1.78 -20.77
C HIS A 103 -8.45 -2.33 -20.93
N ALA A 104 -8.30 -3.47 -21.62
CA ALA A 104 -7.01 -4.13 -21.82
C ALA A 104 -5.91 -3.20 -22.35
N ALA A 105 -6.25 -2.35 -23.32
CA ALA A 105 -5.30 -1.38 -23.92
C ALA A 105 -4.81 -0.31 -22.92
N ILE A 106 -5.63 0.06 -21.93
CA ILE A 106 -5.25 1.04 -20.88
C ILE A 106 -4.45 0.34 -19.78
N LEU A 107 -4.81 -0.90 -19.44
CA LEU A 107 -4.16 -1.64 -18.36
C LEU A 107 -2.76 -2.12 -18.74
N LYS A 108 -2.51 -2.40 -20.02
CA LYS A 108 -1.28 -3.06 -20.50
C LYS A 108 0.01 -2.39 -19.98
N GLU A 109 0.21 -1.12 -20.32
CA GLU A 109 1.45 -0.40 -19.98
C GLU A 109 1.71 -0.30 -18.46
N PRO A 110 0.76 0.14 -17.60
CA PRO A 110 1.01 0.17 -16.17
C PRO A 110 1.19 -1.23 -15.56
N ASN A 111 0.50 -2.25 -16.09
CA ASN A 111 0.64 -3.63 -15.64
C ASN A 111 2.06 -4.17 -15.86
N ASP A 112 2.63 -3.89 -17.03
CA ASP A 112 3.99 -4.32 -17.38
C ASP A 112 5.05 -3.59 -16.56
N ILE A 113 4.89 -2.29 -16.33
CA ILE A 113 5.90 -1.47 -15.63
C ILE A 113 5.89 -1.71 -14.12
N PHE A 114 4.72 -1.84 -13.49
CA PHE A 114 4.60 -1.81 -12.02
C PHE A 114 4.17 -3.14 -11.39
N TYR A 115 3.52 -4.02 -12.15
CA TYR A 115 2.84 -5.20 -11.58
C TYR A 115 3.29 -6.52 -12.20
N ASN A 116 4.44 -6.56 -12.87
CA ASN A 116 5.01 -7.76 -13.49
C ASN A 116 4.00 -8.49 -14.41
N SER A 117 3.13 -7.72 -15.08
CA SER A 117 2.06 -8.24 -15.93
C SER A 117 1.04 -9.16 -15.21
N GLU A 118 0.94 -9.11 -13.89
CA GLU A 118 0.06 -10.00 -13.11
C GLU A 118 -1.42 -9.55 -13.08
N LEU A 119 -1.72 -8.26 -13.34
CA LEU A 119 -3.09 -7.76 -13.34
C LEU A 119 -3.89 -8.37 -14.49
N LYS A 120 -5.15 -8.72 -14.20
CA LYS A 120 -6.08 -9.36 -15.12
C LYS A 120 -7.22 -8.43 -15.48
N VAL A 121 -7.49 -8.28 -16.77
CA VAL A 121 -8.59 -7.47 -17.28
C VAL A 121 -9.92 -8.19 -17.01
N MET A 122 -10.78 -7.56 -16.23
CA MET A 122 -12.14 -8.03 -15.93
C MET A 122 -13.22 -6.99 -16.27
N ALA A 123 -12.80 -5.83 -16.78
CA ALA A 123 -13.74 -4.80 -17.24
C ALA A 123 -14.55 -5.31 -18.44
N VAL A 124 -15.88 -5.17 -18.36
CA VAL A 124 -16.78 -5.55 -19.45
C VAL A 124 -16.68 -4.50 -20.54
N VAL A 125 -16.46 -4.93 -21.78
CA VAL A 125 -16.64 -4.06 -22.94
C VAL A 125 -18.14 -3.87 -23.12
N VAL A 126 -18.66 -2.73 -22.69
CA VAL A 126 -20.02 -2.31 -23.08
C VAL A 126 -19.94 -1.91 -24.54
N VAL A 127 -20.11 -2.88 -25.43
CA VAL A 127 -20.31 -2.60 -26.86
C VAL A 127 -21.67 -1.89 -26.93
N GLY A 128 -21.65 -0.58 -27.17
CA GLY A 128 -22.87 0.17 -27.42
C GLY A 128 -23.60 -0.49 -28.59
N LEU A 129 -24.77 -1.07 -28.33
CA LEU A 129 -25.69 -1.47 -29.38
C LEU A 129 -26.19 -0.19 -30.05
N GLY A 130 -25.52 0.19 -31.14
CA GLY A 130 -26.00 1.15 -32.12
C GLY A 130 -26.80 0.44 -33.20
#